data_AF-A0A916DGH3-F1
#
_entry.id   AF-A0A916DGH3-F1
#
_cell.length_a   1.000
_cell.length_b   1.000
_cell.length_c   1.000
_cell.angle_alpha   90.00
_cell.angle_beta   90.00
_cell.angle_gamma   90.00
#
_symmetry.space_group_name_H-M   'P 1'
#
loop_
_entity.id
_entity.type
_entity.pdbx_description
1 polymer ?
#
loop_
_entity_poly.entity_id
_entity_poly.type
_entity_poly.pdbx_seq_one_letter_code
_entity_poly.pdbx_strand_id
1 'polypeptide(L)'
;MEQAFWLQRWHEGRIGFHRTEVMPLLEKHWGALALAAGSRVFVPLAGKSLDLLWLAAQGHRVLGVELSPLAIEQFFSEHGLTPQVHTSRYGTHHVAGDIELICGDAF
;
A
#
# COMPACT_ATOMS: atom_id res chain seq x y z
N MET A 1 18.38 -1.43 6.43
CA MET A 1 17.62 -0.28 6.96
C MET A 1 17.29 -0.55 8.43
N GLU A 2 17.23 0.47 9.29
CA GLU A 2 16.79 0.28 10.68
C GLU A 2 15.25 0.31 10.73
N GLN A 3 14.62 -0.84 10.92
CA GLN A 3 13.15 -0.96 11.01
C GLN A 3 12.58 -0.04 12.09
N ALA A 4 13.22 0.02 13.25
CA ALA A 4 12.82 0.87 14.37
C ALA A 4 12.77 2.36 14.00
N PHE A 5 13.70 2.83 13.14
CA PHE A 5 13.68 4.20 12.65
C PHE A 5 12.39 4.52 11.87
N TRP A 6 11.98 3.62 10.96
CA TRP A 6 10.77 3.83 10.15
C TRP A 6 9.48 3.73 10.96
N LEU A 7 9.40 2.78 11.90
CA LEU A 7 8.28 2.68 12.82
C LEU A 7 8.14 3.93 13.69
N GLN A 8 9.26 4.45 14.21
CA GLN A 8 9.27 5.68 15.00
C GLN A 8 8.81 6.90 14.19
N ARG A 9 9.20 6.99 12.92
CA ARG A 9 8.77 8.08 12.01
C ARG A 9 7.25 8.10 11.83
N TRP A 10 6.62 6.93 11.66
CA TRP A 10 5.17 6.80 11.60
C TRP A 10 4.50 7.19 12.92
N HIS A 11 5.04 6.70 14.05
CA HIS A 11 4.50 7.00 15.37
C HIS A 11 4.56 8.50 15.70
N GLU A 12 5.64 9.18 15.35
CA GLU A 12 5.81 10.62 15.54
C GLU A 12 5.10 11.48 14.49
N GLY A 13 4.37 10.87 13.54
CA GLY A 13 3.72 11.59 12.46
C GLY A 13 4.70 12.29 11.50
N ARG A 14 5.99 11.94 11.53
CA ARG A 14 7.00 12.51 10.64
C ARG A 14 6.96 11.81 9.28
N ILE A 15 5.83 11.93 8.60
CA ILE A 15 5.53 11.26 7.33
C ILE A 15 5.54 12.23 6.15
N GLY A 16 6.51 13.14 6.08
CA GLY A 16 6.63 14.11 4.97
C GLY A 16 6.86 13.50 3.58
N PHE A 17 7.07 12.18 3.50
CA PHE A 17 7.09 11.41 2.27
C PHE A 17 5.70 10.97 1.80
N HIS A 18 4.69 11.00 2.69
CA HIS A 18 3.31 10.70 2.33
C HIS A 18 2.72 11.84 1.50
N ARG A 19 2.07 11.48 0.40
CA ARG A 19 1.33 12.40 -0.46
C ARG A 19 -0.16 12.17 -0.24
N THR A 20 -0.93 13.25 -0.17
CA THR A 20 -2.40 13.24 -0.09
C THR A 20 -3.08 13.11 -1.46
N GLU A 21 -2.29 12.86 -2.50
CA GLU A 21 -2.71 12.72 -3.89
C GLU A 21 -1.94 11.55 -4.51
N VAL A 22 -2.52 10.94 -5.54
CA VAL A 22 -1.85 9.94 -6.38
C VAL A 22 -0.58 10.55 -6.97
N MET A 23 0.47 9.77 -7.10
CA MET A 23 1.74 10.22 -7.68
C MET A 23 1.50 10.68 -9.14
N PRO A 24 1.70 11.96 -9.50
CA PRO A 24 1.34 12.45 -10.84
C PRO A 24 2.10 11.77 -11.99
N LEU A 25 3.31 11.28 -11.71
CA LEU A 25 4.11 10.53 -12.68
C LEU A 25 3.55 9.12 -12.90
N LEU A 26 2.92 8.51 -11.89
CA LEU A 26 2.20 7.25 -12.04
C LEU A 26 1.05 7.47 -13.03
N GLU A 27 0.15 8.41 -12.76
CA GLU A 27 -1.01 8.68 -13.62
C GLU A 27 -0.60 9.02 -15.05
N LYS A 28 0.45 9.84 -15.21
CA LYS A 28 0.96 10.26 -16.52
C LYS A 28 1.51 9.10 -17.35
N HIS A 29 2.20 8.15 -16.72
CA HIS A 29 3.00 7.15 -17.45
C HIS A 29 2.43 5.74 -17.40
N TRP A 30 1.48 5.44 -16.50
CA TRP A 30 0.94 4.10 -16.30
C TRP A 30 0.35 3.49 -17.57
N GLY A 31 -0.42 4.29 -18.33
CA GLY A 31 -1.08 3.81 -19.57
C GLY A 31 -0.10 3.28 -20.63
N ALA A 32 1.14 3.76 -20.64
CA ALA A 32 2.17 3.30 -21.58
C ALA A 32 2.64 1.86 -21.32
N LEU A 33 2.39 1.32 -20.11
CA LEU A 33 2.72 -0.07 -19.78
C LEU A 33 1.78 -1.08 -20.46
N ALA A 34 0.60 -0.63 -20.92
CA ALA A 34 -0.39 -1.45 -21.62
C ALA A 34 -0.67 -2.82 -20.96
N LEU A 35 -0.74 -2.83 -19.62
CA LEU A 35 -0.95 -4.05 -18.85
C LEU A 35 -2.37 -4.59 -19.06
N ALA A 36 -2.50 -5.91 -19.10
CA ALA A 36 -3.81 -6.55 -19.15
C ALA A 36 -4.63 -6.24 -17.89
N ALA A 37 -5.96 -6.10 -18.04
CA ALA A 37 -6.87 -5.99 -16.91
C ALA A 37 -6.71 -7.20 -15.96
N GLY A 38 -6.81 -6.96 -14.65
CA GLY A 38 -6.60 -7.99 -13.63
C GLY A 38 -5.13 -8.36 -13.38
N SER A 39 -4.17 -7.76 -14.10
CA SER A 39 -2.74 -7.89 -13.76
C SER A 39 -2.49 -7.50 -12.31
N ARG A 40 -1.53 -8.20 -11.67
CA ARG A 40 -1.14 -7.90 -10.30
C ARG A 40 0.01 -6.89 -10.28
N VAL A 41 -0.15 -5.82 -9.51
CA VAL A 41 0.87 -4.78 -9.30
C VAL A 41 1.40 -4.89 -7.88
N PHE A 42 2.72 -4.90 -7.75
CA PHE A 42 3.39 -4.93 -6.45
C PHE A 42 3.89 -3.53 -6.08
N VAL A 43 3.54 -3.07 -4.87
CA VAL A 43 3.94 -1.77 -4.32
C VAL A 43 4.74 -2.00 -3.03
N PRO A 44 6.08 -2.02 -3.10
CA PRO A 44 6.91 -2.18 -1.90
C PRO A 44 6.92 -0.90 -1.06
N LEU A 45 7.01 -1.05 0.27
CA LEU A 45 7.04 0.06 1.24
C LEU A 45 5.83 0.99 1.04
N ALA A 46 4.66 0.37 0.95
CA ALA A 46 3.44 1.01 0.45
C ALA A 46 2.94 2.17 1.34
N GLY A 47 3.33 2.19 2.62
CA GLY A 47 2.80 3.14 3.60
C GLY A 47 1.28 3.14 3.58
N LYS A 48 0.70 4.34 3.40
CA LYS A 48 -0.73 4.56 3.12
C LYS A 48 -0.95 5.22 1.76
N SER A 49 -0.20 4.81 0.73
CA SER A 49 -0.24 5.48 -0.57
C SER A 49 -1.62 5.43 -1.24
N LEU A 50 -2.10 6.57 -1.74
CA LEU A 50 -3.30 6.64 -2.58
C LEU A 50 -3.12 5.94 -3.93
N ASP A 51 -1.88 5.68 -4.34
CA ASP A 51 -1.57 4.92 -5.55
C ASP A 51 -2.19 3.52 -5.51
N LEU A 52 -2.30 2.92 -4.31
CA LEU A 52 -2.91 1.60 -4.13
C LEU A 52 -4.39 1.59 -4.60
N LEU A 53 -5.15 2.61 -4.20
CA LEU A 53 -6.54 2.78 -4.60
C LEU A 53 -6.66 3.08 -6.09
N TRP A 54 -5.80 3.96 -6.59
CA TRP A 54 -5.82 4.35 -7.99
C TRP A 54 -5.54 3.17 -8.91
N LEU A 55 -4.53 2.36 -8.60
CA LEU A 55 -4.20 1.14 -9.35
C LEU A 55 -5.34 0.12 -9.33
N ALA A 56 -5.99 -0.07 -8.17
CA ALA A 56 -7.18 -0.92 -8.07
C ALA A 56 -8.34 -0.39 -8.91
N ALA A 57 -8.58 0.93 -8.90
CA ALA A 57 -9.60 1.57 -9.73
C ALA A 57 -9.32 1.46 -11.24
N GLN A 58 -8.06 1.26 -11.66
CA GLN A 58 -7.71 0.92 -13.05
C GLN A 58 -8.01 -0.55 -13.41
N GLY A 59 -8.56 -1.35 -12.49
CA GLY A 59 -8.89 -2.76 -12.70
C GLY A 59 -7.72 -3.71 -12.46
N HIS A 60 -6.72 -3.31 -11.67
CA HIS A 60 -5.59 -4.16 -11.29
C HIS A 60 -5.76 -4.72 -9.89
N ARG A 61 -5.15 -5.89 -9.65
CA ARG A 61 -5.00 -6.42 -8.29
C ARG A 61 -3.74 -5.84 -7.68
N VAL A 62 -3.84 -5.22 -6.52
CA VAL A 62 -2.72 -4.50 -5.90
C VAL A 62 -2.26 -5.24 -4.66
N LEU A 63 -0.99 -5.61 -4.64
CA LEU A 63 -0.31 -6.13 -3.46
C LEU A 63 0.68 -5.08 -2.96
N GLY A 64 0.49 -4.58 -1.75
CA GLY A 64 1.49 -3.78 -1.06
C GLY A 64 2.13 -4.57 0.09
N VAL A 65 3.38 -4.23 0.40
CA VAL A 65 4.03 -4.62 1.66
C VAL A 65 4.41 -3.35 2.39
N GLU A 66 4.05 -3.27 3.66
CA GLU A 66 4.37 -2.14 4.53
C GLU A 66 4.81 -2.65 5.91
N LEU A 67 5.86 -2.05 6.45
CA LEU A 67 6.41 -2.43 7.74
C LEU A 67 5.54 -1.93 8.91
N SER A 68 4.96 -0.74 8.77
CA SER A 68 4.22 -0.04 9.83
C SER A 68 2.77 -0.51 9.92
N PRO A 69 2.36 -1.19 11.02
CA PRO A 69 0.96 -1.53 11.26
C PRO A 69 0.07 -0.28 11.31
N LEU A 70 0.61 0.84 11.84
CA LEU A 70 -0.09 2.12 11.92
C LEU A 70 -0.42 2.67 10.53
N ALA A 71 0.50 2.56 9.57
CA ALA A 71 0.26 3.00 8.20
C ALA A 71 -0.86 2.20 7.54
N ILE A 72 -0.86 0.88 7.75
CA ILE A 72 -1.89 -0.04 7.23
C ILE A 72 -3.25 0.27 7.85
N GLU A 73 -3.31 0.44 9.18
CA GLU A 73 -4.55 0.81 9.88
C GLU A 73 -5.10 2.16 9.40
N GLN A 74 -4.23 3.16 9.27
CA GLN A 74 -4.60 4.47 8.73
C GLN A 74 -5.13 4.35 7.30
N PHE A 75 -4.47 3.58 6.43
CA PHE A 75 -4.92 3.38 5.06
C PHE A 75 -6.36 2.84 5.00
N PHE A 76 -6.65 1.74 5.71
CA PHE A 76 -7.99 1.15 5.65
C PHE A 76 -9.05 2.03 6.30
N SER A 77 -8.75 2.65 7.45
CA SER A 77 -9.70 3.52 8.17
C SER A 77 -10.01 4.82 7.41
N GLU A 78 -8.99 5.50 6.86
CA GLU A 78 -9.15 6.74 6.09
C GLU A 78 -9.97 6.53 4.81
N HIS A 79 -9.98 5.32 4.27
CA HIS A 79 -10.70 4.98 3.04
C HIS A 79 -11.99 4.19 3.27
N GLY A 80 -12.42 4.03 4.53
CA GLY A 80 -13.67 3.34 4.88
C GLY A 80 -13.71 1.86 4.46
N LEU A 81 -12.54 1.23 4.36
CA LEU A 81 -12.39 -0.16 3.94
C LEU A 81 -12.26 -1.06 5.17
N THR A 82 -13.00 -2.17 5.20
CA THR A 82 -12.84 -3.19 6.25
C THR A 82 -12.13 -4.41 5.66
N PRO A 83 -10.84 -4.63 5.98
CA PRO A 83 -10.10 -5.74 5.42
C PRO A 83 -10.45 -7.06 6.12
N GLN A 84 -10.46 -8.14 5.34
CA GLN A 84 -10.31 -9.49 5.87
C GLN A 84 -8.85 -9.71 6.27
N VAL A 85 -8.62 -10.26 7.46
CA VAL A 85 -7.27 -10.41 8.02
C VAL A 85 -6.90 -11.89 8.14
N HIS A 86 -5.72 -12.24 7.66
CA HIS A 86 -5.13 -13.58 7.84
C HIS A 86 -3.60 -13.50 7.93
N THR A 87 -2.94 -14.55 8.40
CA THR A 87 -1.49 -14.58 8.57
C THR A 87 -0.83 -15.56 7.60
N SER A 88 0.41 -15.27 7.22
CA SER A 88 1.27 -16.16 6.45
C SER A 88 2.72 -16.04 6.92
N ARG A 89 3.64 -16.78 6.27
CA ARG A 89 5.09 -16.62 6.51
C ARG A 89 5.63 -15.24 6.14
N TYR A 90 4.89 -14.45 5.35
CA TYR A 90 5.30 -13.13 4.90
C TYR A 90 4.82 -12.00 5.81
N GLY A 91 3.95 -12.29 6.78
CA GLY A 91 3.37 -11.31 7.69
C GLY A 91 1.86 -11.44 7.83
N THR A 92 1.23 -10.36 8.30
CA THR A 92 -0.23 -10.28 8.44
C THR A 92 -0.82 -9.60 7.22
N HIS A 93 -1.73 -10.28 6.54
CA HIS A 93 -2.39 -9.82 5.33
C HIS A 93 -3.70 -9.12 5.69
N HIS A 94 -3.93 -7.97 5.08
CA HIS A 94 -5.17 -7.19 5.15
C HIS A 94 -5.72 -7.05 3.73
N VAL A 95 -6.85 -7.69 3.45
CA VAL A 95 -7.42 -7.78 2.09
C VAL A 95 -8.78 -7.08 2.03
N ALA A 96 -8.92 -6.10 1.16
CA ALA A 96 -10.20 -5.45 0.86
C ALA A 96 -10.39 -5.31 -0.65
N GLY A 97 -11.26 -6.13 -1.24
CA GLY A 97 -11.48 -6.15 -2.69
C GLY A 97 -10.20 -6.51 -3.44
N ASP A 98 -9.80 -5.65 -4.38
CA ASP A 98 -8.59 -5.82 -5.20
C ASP A 98 -7.31 -5.35 -4.52
N ILE A 99 -7.36 -4.88 -3.27
CA ILE A 99 -6.20 -4.38 -2.52
C ILE A 99 -5.85 -5.34 -1.39
N GLU A 100 -4.60 -5.75 -1.37
CA GLU A 100 -3.99 -6.55 -0.32
C GLU A 100 -2.76 -5.82 0.22
N LEU A 101 -2.71 -5.58 1.53
CA LEU A 101 -1.55 -5.05 2.23
C LEU A 101 -1.01 -6.09 3.20
N ILE A 102 0.27 -6.43 3.07
CA ILE A 102 0.96 -7.29 4.02
C ILE A 102 1.72 -6.38 5.00
N CYS A 103 1.39 -6.50 6.28
CA CYS A 103 2.21 -6.00 7.37
C CYS A 103 3.44 -6.90 7.51
N GLY A 104 4.57 -6.47 6.97
CA GLY A 104 5.79 -7.26 6.89
C GLY A 104 6.96 -6.47 6.31
N ASP A 105 8.12 -7.12 6.25
CA ASP A 105 9.32 -6.56 5.62
C ASP A 105 9.56 -7.21 4.25
N ALA A 106 9.81 -6.37 3.23
CA ALA A 106 10.10 -6.81 1.89
C ALA A 106 11.61 -6.89 1.58
N PHE A 107 12.48 -6.45 2.51
CA PHE A 107 13.93 -6.31 2.31
C PHE A 107 14.79 -6.99 3.40
#